data_AF-A0A4Q6ES71-F1
#
_entry.id   AF-A0A4Q6ES71-F1
#
_cell.length_a   1.000
_cell.length_b   1.000
_cell.length_c   1.000
_cell.angle_alpha   90.00
_cell.angle_beta   90.00
_cell.angle_gamma   90.00
#
_symmetry.space_group_name_H-M   'P 1'
#
loop_
_entity.id
_entity.type
_entity.pdbx_description
1 polymer ?
#
loop_
_entity_poly.entity_id
_entity_poly.type
_entity_poly.pdbx_seq_one_letter_code
_entity_poly.pdbx_strand_id
1 'polypeptide(L)'
;YKQAASVSADFTQEVYQASLARTKTSKGSLKLSKPGMVRWEIAEPEATVMVSDGRKVSYFTPDARGKGKGQVIERKAAELERQPIFRILTGSAPLDKEFSIVKSEQVSGVLPEEKLFQVTLKPKAAMADLSLAKMRVNSKYLIEELILENLNGNTTKITLQNQTLGAKLPGALFQFKAPPGTEVVKN
;
A
#
# COMPACT_ATOMS: atom_id res chain seq x y z
N TYR A 1 -8.69 3.83 10.76
CA TYR A 1 -7.37 4.19 10.20
C TYR A 1 -6.81 5.52 10.70
N LYS A 2 -7.48 6.68 10.53
CA LYS A 2 -6.95 8.00 10.96
C LYS A 2 -6.47 8.03 12.42
N GLN A 3 -7.23 7.46 13.35
CA GLN A 3 -6.90 7.43 14.79
C GLN A 3 -5.88 6.34 15.18
N ALA A 4 -5.69 5.31 14.34
CA ALA A 4 -4.77 4.23 14.67
C ALA A 4 -3.33 4.72 14.50
N ALA A 5 -2.48 4.52 15.52
CA ALA A 5 -1.06 4.88 15.44
C ALA A 5 -0.29 3.98 14.45
N SER A 6 -0.79 2.77 14.20
CA SER A 6 -0.18 1.79 13.31
C SER A 6 -1.23 0.92 12.61
N VAL A 7 -0.80 0.25 11.55
CA VAL A 7 -1.56 -0.75 10.78
C VAL A 7 -0.61 -1.88 10.42
N SER A 8 -1.00 -3.12 10.65
CA SER A 8 -0.32 -4.28 10.06
C SER A 8 -1.33 -5.19 9.40
N ALA A 9 -0.97 -5.77 8.26
CA ALA A 9 -1.83 -6.68 7.51
C ALA A 9 -0.99 -7.56 6.58
N ASP A 10 -1.53 -8.71 6.20
CA ASP A 10 -1.09 -9.40 5.00
C ASP A 10 -1.90 -8.87 3.81
N PHE A 11 -1.34 -8.93 2.61
CA PHE A 11 -2.02 -8.47 1.41
C PHE A 11 -1.81 -9.39 0.21
N THR A 12 -2.81 -9.41 -0.67
CA THR A 12 -2.67 -9.77 -2.08
C THR A 12 -2.81 -8.51 -2.91
N GLN A 13 -1.85 -8.27 -3.80
CA GLN A 13 -1.81 -7.13 -4.71
C GLN A 13 -1.94 -7.61 -6.14
N GLU A 14 -2.80 -6.96 -6.91
CA GLU A 14 -2.96 -7.18 -8.35
C GLU A 14 -2.73 -5.86 -9.08
N VAL A 15 -1.69 -5.79 -9.89
CA VAL A 15 -1.36 -4.61 -10.71
C VAL A 15 -1.63 -4.93 -12.16
N TYR A 16 -2.69 -4.36 -12.71
CA TYR A 16 -3.00 -4.39 -14.13
C TYR A 16 -2.29 -3.25 -14.86
N GLN A 17 -1.50 -3.60 -15.87
CA GLN A 17 -0.83 -2.67 -16.75
C GLN A 17 -1.57 -2.63 -18.10
N ALA A 18 -2.27 -1.53 -18.37
CA ALA A 18 -3.12 -1.38 -19.55
C ALA A 18 -2.31 -1.47 -20.85
N SER A 19 -1.11 -0.87 -20.88
CA SER A 19 -0.22 -0.88 -22.05
C SER A 19 0.25 -2.28 -22.47
N LEU A 20 0.28 -3.23 -21.54
CA LEU A 20 0.73 -4.61 -21.77
C LEU A 20 -0.41 -5.62 -21.75
N ALA A 21 -1.63 -5.17 -21.41
CA ALA A 21 -2.78 -6.02 -21.12
C ALA A 21 -2.45 -7.20 -20.18
N ARG A 22 -1.67 -6.94 -19.13
CA ARG A 22 -1.18 -7.96 -18.19
C ARG A 22 -1.43 -7.57 -16.74
N THR A 23 -1.78 -8.56 -15.93
CA THR A 23 -1.89 -8.43 -14.47
C THR A 23 -0.71 -9.13 -13.81
N LYS A 24 -0.03 -8.43 -12.89
CA LYS A 24 0.94 -9.03 -11.96
C LYS A 24 0.27 -9.17 -10.61
N THR A 25 0.20 -10.40 -10.11
CA THR A 25 -0.26 -10.69 -8.75
C THR A 25 0.93 -10.86 -7.83
N SER A 26 0.85 -10.35 -6.61
CA SER A 26 1.91 -10.43 -5.61
C SER A 26 1.32 -10.58 -4.21
N LYS A 27 2.02 -11.28 -3.33
CA LYS A 27 1.59 -11.49 -1.94
C LYS A 27 2.66 -11.02 -0.97
N GLY A 28 2.22 -10.50 0.16
CA GLY A 28 3.13 -9.85 1.07
C GLY A 28 2.51 -9.43 2.39
N SER A 29 3.27 -8.65 3.14
CA SER A 29 2.82 -8.02 4.37
C SER A 29 3.17 -6.54 4.41
N LEU A 30 2.32 -5.77 5.07
CA LEU A 30 2.54 -4.35 5.32
C LEU A 30 2.54 -4.08 6.81
N LYS A 31 3.42 -3.18 7.22
CA LYS A 31 3.48 -2.59 8.56
C LYS A 31 3.63 -1.09 8.37
N LEU A 32 2.71 -0.33 8.92
CA LEU A 32 2.66 1.12 8.84
C LEU A 32 2.64 1.66 10.26
N SER A 33 3.47 2.64 10.57
CA SER A 33 3.45 3.36 11.83
C SER A 33 3.55 4.85 11.56
N LYS A 34 2.68 5.63 12.19
CA LYS A 34 2.67 7.08 11.97
C LYS A 34 3.72 7.78 12.82
N PRO A 35 4.27 8.90 12.32
CA PRO A 35 4.22 9.36 10.93
C PRO A 35 5.29 8.65 10.07
N GLY A 36 4.99 8.45 8.78
CA GLY A 36 5.99 8.13 7.73
C GLY A 36 6.71 6.78 7.79
N MET A 37 6.57 5.97 8.84
CA MET A 37 7.25 4.68 8.93
C MET A 37 6.46 3.59 8.19
N VAL A 38 7.12 2.93 7.24
CA VAL A 38 6.50 1.94 6.36
C VAL A 38 7.44 0.76 6.20
N ARG A 39 6.89 -0.46 6.23
CA ARG A 39 7.55 -1.66 5.74
C ARG A 39 6.53 -2.40 4.88
N TRP A 40 6.86 -2.55 3.61
CA TRP A 40 6.05 -3.24 2.62
C TRP A 40 6.92 -4.32 2.00
N GLU A 41 6.59 -5.58 2.27
CA GLU A 41 7.36 -6.72 1.83
C GLU A 41 6.51 -7.56 0.91
N ILE A 42 6.97 -7.75 -0.33
CA ILE A 42 6.43 -8.76 -1.23
C ILE A 42 7.31 -10.00 -1.05
N ALA A 43 6.68 -11.15 -0.80
CA ALA A 43 7.35 -12.44 -0.72
C ALA A 43 7.30 -13.17 -2.07
N GLU A 44 6.19 -13.04 -2.80
CA GLU A 44 5.93 -13.76 -4.06
C GLU A 44 5.34 -12.83 -5.13
N PRO A 45 5.64 -13.07 -6.42
CA PRO A 45 6.57 -14.07 -6.96
C PRO A 45 8.04 -13.63 -6.87
N GLU A 46 8.28 -12.32 -6.76
CA GLU A 46 9.61 -11.72 -6.72
C GLU A 46 9.72 -10.96 -5.41
N ALA A 47 10.62 -11.42 -4.54
CA ALA A 47 10.79 -10.81 -3.23
C ALA A 47 11.23 -9.35 -3.40
N THR A 48 10.53 -8.41 -2.76
CA THR A 48 10.95 -7.00 -2.70
C THR A 48 10.64 -6.44 -1.33
N VAL A 49 11.49 -5.52 -0.87
CA VAL A 49 11.35 -4.91 0.44
C VAL A 49 11.42 -3.40 0.26
N MET A 50 10.32 -2.71 0.54
CA MET A 50 10.28 -1.27 0.64
C MET A 50 10.16 -0.88 2.11
N VAL A 51 11.14 -0.15 2.63
CA VAL A 51 11.19 0.27 4.04
C VAL A 51 11.42 1.76 4.11
N SER A 52 10.61 2.46 4.90
CA SER A 52 10.81 3.85 5.25
C SER A 52 10.91 4.03 6.75
N ASP A 53 11.91 4.80 7.17
CA ASP A 53 12.14 5.24 8.55
C ASP A 53 11.49 6.60 8.86
N GLY A 54 10.66 7.12 7.95
CA GLY A 54 10.04 8.45 8.01
C GLY A 54 10.92 9.58 7.49
N ARG A 55 12.19 9.34 7.16
CA ARG A 55 13.10 10.33 6.54
C ARG A 55 13.47 9.93 5.12
N LYS A 56 13.85 8.66 4.93
CA LYS A 56 14.13 8.06 3.63
C LYS A 56 13.28 6.82 3.42
N VAL A 57 13.20 6.40 2.17
CA VAL A 57 12.65 5.11 1.76
C VAL A 57 13.71 4.35 0.98
N SER A 58 13.91 3.09 1.34
CA SER A 58 14.81 2.16 0.67
C SER A 58 13.97 1.10 -0.03
N TYR A 59 14.15 0.97 -1.34
CA TYR A 59 13.56 -0.07 -2.18
C TYR A 59 14.62 -1.10 -2.48
N PHE A 60 14.49 -2.30 -1.92
CA PHE A 60 15.41 -3.41 -2.14
C PHE A 60 14.78 -4.47 -3.03
N THR A 61 15.50 -4.81 -4.09
CA THR A 61 15.20 -5.94 -4.98
C THR A 61 16.41 -6.88 -4.95
N PRO A 62 16.26 -8.13 -4.46
CA PRO A 62 17.29 -9.16 -4.57
C PRO A 62 17.66 -9.46 -6.03
N ASP A 63 18.86 -9.99 -6.27
CA ASP A 63 19.17 -10.51 -7.61
C ASP A 63 18.31 -11.73 -7.97
N ALA A 64 18.25 -12.02 -9.27
CA ALA A 64 17.56 -13.21 -9.80
C ALA A 64 18.06 -14.54 -9.22
N ARG A 65 19.23 -14.55 -8.55
CA ARG A 65 19.78 -15.73 -7.88
C ARG A 65 19.36 -15.86 -6.42
N GLY A 66 18.71 -14.83 -5.84
CA GLY A 66 18.30 -14.79 -4.44
C GLY A 66 19.48 -14.82 -3.45
N LYS A 67 20.72 -14.56 -3.90
CA LYS A 67 21.95 -14.74 -3.12
C LYS A 67 22.49 -13.44 -2.50
N GLY A 68 21.59 -12.48 -2.24
CA GLY A 68 21.91 -11.30 -1.42
C GLY A 68 22.72 -10.19 -2.10
N LYS A 69 23.02 -10.30 -3.40
CA LYS A 69 23.62 -9.20 -4.19
C LYS A 69 22.51 -8.47 -4.94
N GLY A 70 21.66 -7.74 -4.21
CA GLY A 70 20.54 -7.01 -4.82
C GLY A 70 20.90 -5.58 -5.21
N GLN A 71 19.87 -4.82 -5.57
CA GLN A 71 19.93 -3.37 -5.72
C GLN A 71 19.07 -2.71 -4.64
N VAL A 72 19.58 -1.61 -4.09
CA VAL A 72 18.83 -0.69 -3.23
C VAL A 72 18.73 0.66 -3.90
N ILE A 73 17.51 1.15 -4.05
CA ILE A 73 17.24 2.54 -4.46
C ILE A 73 16.78 3.30 -3.23
N GLU A 74 17.49 4.37 -2.88
CA GLU A 74 17.09 5.27 -1.79
C GLU A 74 16.45 6.54 -2.33
N ARG A 75 15.34 6.97 -1.71
CA ARG A 75 14.63 8.23 -2.00
C ARG A 75 14.15 8.91 -0.71
N LYS A 76 13.61 10.13 -0.83
CA LYS A 76 13.00 10.85 0.31
C LYS A 76 11.66 10.22 0.70
N ALA A 77 11.43 10.03 2.01
CA ALA A 77 10.17 9.44 2.50
C ALA A 77 8.93 10.25 2.09
N ALA A 78 9.07 11.57 1.91
CA ALA A 78 8.01 12.45 1.45
C ALA A 78 7.43 12.07 0.07
N GLU A 79 8.17 11.34 -0.77
CA GLU A 79 7.63 10.82 -2.03
C GLU A 79 6.59 9.72 -1.79
N LEU A 80 6.79 8.89 -0.78
CA LEU A 80 5.87 7.82 -0.40
C LEU A 80 4.55 8.40 0.12
N GLU A 81 4.62 9.48 0.90
CA GLU A 81 3.45 10.17 1.43
C GLU A 81 2.61 10.88 0.35
N ARG A 82 3.12 11.01 -0.87
CA ARG A 82 2.35 11.56 -2.01
C ARG A 82 1.53 10.49 -2.75
N GLN A 83 1.87 9.21 -2.56
CA GLN A 83 1.26 8.09 -3.27
C GLN A 83 -0.12 7.75 -2.66
N PRO A 84 -1.21 7.76 -3.43
CA PRO A 84 -2.57 7.62 -2.89
C PRO A 84 -2.78 6.38 -2.00
N ILE A 85 -2.21 5.24 -2.39
CA ILE A 85 -2.30 3.97 -1.65
C ILE A 85 -1.84 4.14 -0.19
N PHE A 86 -0.66 4.74 0.04
CA PHE A 86 -0.13 4.93 1.38
C PHE A 86 -0.95 5.96 2.14
N ARG A 87 -1.42 7.01 1.48
CA ARG A 87 -2.22 8.05 2.13
C ARG A 87 -3.55 7.52 2.67
N ILE A 88 -4.20 6.65 1.89
CA ILE A 88 -5.44 5.97 2.29
C ILE A 88 -5.17 4.94 3.39
N LEU A 89 -4.20 4.04 3.20
CA LEU A 89 -3.92 2.95 4.15
C LEU A 89 -3.33 3.44 5.48
N THR A 90 -2.61 4.56 5.48
CA THR A 90 -2.19 5.23 6.73
C THR A 90 -3.29 6.14 7.29
N GLY A 91 -4.35 6.45 6.54
CA GLY A 91 -5.33 7.46 6.92
C GLY A 91 -4.70 8.84 7.17
N SER A 92 -3.60 9.15 6.48
CA SER A 92 -2.99 10.49 6.45
C SER A 92 -3.70 11.40 5.46
N ALA A 93 -4.39 10.85 4.46
CA ALA A 93 -5.40 11.57 3.69
C ALA A 93 -6.66 11.78 4.55
N PRO A 94 -7.04 13.02 4.92
CA PRO A 94 -8.40 13.32 5.33
C PRO A 94 -9.34 13.07 4.14
N LEU A 95 -9.95 11.87 4.08
CA LEU A 95 -10.76 11.43 2.96
C LEU A 95 -11.87 12.43 2.60
N ASP A 96 -12.50 13.04 3.60
CA ASP A 96 -13.53 14.06 3.47
C ASP A 96 -13.04 15.36 2.80
N LYS A 97 -11.78 15.72 3.03
CA LYS A 97 -11.18 16.95 2.47
C LYS A 97 -10.59 16.74 1.09
N GLU A 98 -10.15 15.53 0.79
CA GLU A 98 -9.37 15.25 -0.42
C GLU A 98 -10.12 14.49 -1.49
N PHE A 99 -11.19 13.81 -1.11
CA PHE A 99 -12.01 13.03 -2.02
C PHE A 99 -13.47 13.46 -1.95
N SER A 100 -14.14 13.39 -3.09
CA SER A 100 -15.60 13.42 -3.18
C SER A 100 -16.10 11.99 -3.28
N ILE A 101 -17.16 11.67 -2.54
CA ILE A 101 -17.85 10.38 -2.65
C ILE A 101 -18.69 10.42 -3.92
N VAL A 102 -18.36 9.55 -4.88
CA VAL A 102 -19.10 9.38 -6.13
C VAL A 102 -20.25 8.40 -5.92
N LYS A 103 -20.01 7.34 -5.17
CA LYS A 103 -21.00 6.30 -4.88
C LYS A 103 -20.69 5.69 -3.51
N SER A 104 -21.74 5.37 -2.76
CA SER A 104 -21.66 4.60 -1.52
C SER A 104 -22.80 3.60 -1.51
N GLU A 105 -22.49 2.32 -1.38
CA GLU A 105 -23.48 1.25 -1.42
C GLU A 105 -23.07 0.12 -0.49
N GLN A 106 -24.07 -0.57 0.08
CA GLN A 106 -23.83 -1.83 0.76
C GLN A 106 -23.64 -2.91 -0.31
N VAL A 107 -22.64 -3.77 -0.14
CA VAL A 107 -22.37 -4.91 -1.02
C VAL A 107 -22.30 -6.19 -0.17
N SER A 108 -22.66 -7.32 -0.77
CA SER A 108 -22.51 -8.62 -0.12
C SER A 108 -21.04 -9.00 -0.03
N GLY A 109 -20.64 -9.62 1.08
CA GLY A 109 -19.34 -10.29 1.20
C GLY A 109 -19.32 -11.68 0.58
N VAL A 110 -18.28 -12.45 0.90
CA VAL A 110 -18.16 -13.85 0.47
C VAL A 110 -19.15 -14.70 1.26
N LEU A 111 -19.34 -14.36 2.54
CA LEU A 111 -20.33 -15.01 3.39
C LEU A 111 -21.67 -14.23 3.36
N PRO A 112 -22.83 -14.91 3.38
CA PRO A 112 -24.14 -14.27 3.34
C PRO A 112 -24.37 -13.23 4.45
N GLU A 113 -23.76 -13.41 5.61
CA GLU A 113 -23.85 -12.55 6.78
C GLU A 113 -22.87 -11.35 6.75
N GLU A 114 -21.90 -11.34 5.83
CA GLU A 114 -20.93 -10.25 5.72
C GLU A 114 -21.59 -9.00 5.12
N LYS A 115 -21.69 -7.96 5.96
CA LYS A 115 -22.08 -6.62 5.54
C LYS A 115 -20.84 -5.82 5.19
N LEU A 116 -20.64 -5.58 3.90
CA LEU A 116 -19.58 -4.74 3.38
C LEU A 116 -20.16 -3.42 2.85
N PHE A 117 -19.39 -2.35 2.95
CA PHE A 117 -19.70 -1.07 2.36
C PHE A 117 -18.65 -0.75 1.31
N GLN A 118 -19.09 -0.47 0.08
CA GLN A 118 -18.23 -0.02 -0.98
C GLN A 118 -18.41 1.49 -1.16
N VAL A 119 -17.29 2.21 -1.14
CA VAL A 119 -17.23 3.65 -1.38
C VAL A 119 -16.34 3.92 -2.58
N THR A 120 -16.89 4.58 -3.59
CA THR A 120 -16.14 5.10 -4.73
C THR A 120 -15.79 6.55 -4.48
N LEU A 121 -14.50 6.85 -4.53
CA LEU A 121 -13.89 8.12 -4.20
C LEU A 121 -13.22 8.71 -5.45
N LYS A 122 -13.45 10.01 -5.69
CA LYS A 122 -12.74 10.77 -6.72
C LYS A 122 -11.89 11.87 -6.06
N PRO A 123 -10.60 12.01 -6.39
CA PRO A 123 -9.77 13.10 -5.88
C PRO A 123 -10.39 14.47 -6.22
N LYS A 124 -10.44 15.38 -5.25
CA LYS A 124 -10.89 16.77 -5.45
C LYS A 124 -9.85 17.63 -6.16
N ALA A 125 -8.58 17.25 -6.06
CA ALA A 125 -7.44 17.85 -6.75
C ALA A 125 -6.57 16.74 -7.34
N ALA A 126 -5.68 17.10 -8.27
CA ALA A 126 -4.74 16.14 -8.88
C ALA A 126 -3.91 15.44 -7.79
N MET A 127 -3.96 14.10 -7.76
CA MET A 127 -3.25 13.27 -6.81
C MET A 127 -2.48 12.19 -7.58
N ALA A 128 -1.24 12.52 -7.97
CA ALA A 128 -0.47 11.75 -8.93
C ALA A 128 -1.31 11.49 -10.20
N ASP A 129 -1.38 10.25 -10.66
CA ASP A 129 -2.19 9.80 -11.81
C ASP A 129 -3.51 9.15 -11.41
N LEU A 130 -3.97 9.30 -10.16
CA LEU A 130 -5.20 8.68 -9.67
C LEU A 130 -6.44 9.31 -10.32
N SER A 131 -7.25 8.47 -10.98
CA SER A 131 -8.57 8.85 -11.51
C SER A 131 -9.67 8.62 -10.47
N LEU A 132 -9.71 7.42 -9.88
CA LEU A 132 -10.66 7.07 -8.82
C LEU A 132 -10.09 5.99 -7.89
N ALA A 133 -10.60 5.95 -6.67
CA ALA A 133 -10.37 4.87 -5.73
C ALA A 133 -11.70 4.19 -5.34
N LYS A 134 -11.75 2.86 -5.32
CA LYS A 134 -12.85 2.09 -4.73
C LYS A 134 -12.34 1.44 -3.47
N MET A 135 -13.03 1.65 -2.36
CA MET A 135 -12.67 1.12 -1.06
C MET A 135 -13.81 0.27 -0.54
N ARG A 136 -13.54 -0.99 -0.23
CA ARG A 136 -14.48 -1.89 0.44
C ARG A 136 -14.09 -2.00 1.90
N VAL A 137 -15.04 -1.72 2.79
CA VAL A 137 -14.85 -1.82 4.24
C VAL A 137 -15.87 -2.76 4.87
N ASN A 138 -15.47 -3.48 5.91
CA ASN A 138 -16.39 -4.32 6.67
C ASN A 138 -17.13 -3.56 7.77
N SER A 139 -17.96 -4.28 8.52
CA SER A 139 -18.74 -3.74 9.65
C SER A 139 -17.90 -3.13 10.78
N LYS A 140 -16.59 -3.44 10.85
CA LYS A 140 -15.63 -2.82 11.78
C LYS A 140 -14.88 -1.63 11.16
N TYR A 141 -15.28 -1.22 9.96
CA TYR A 141 -14.63 -0.18 9.15
C TYR A 141 -13.16 -0.49 8.82
N LEU A 142 -12.78 -1.77 8.80
CA LEU A 142 -11.49 -2.20 8.27
C LEU A 142 -11.57 -2.24 6.74
N ILE A 143 -10.54 -1.75 6.07
CA ILE A 143 -10.43 -1.77 4.61
C ILE A 143 -10.07 -3.18 4.19
N GLU A 144 -10.97 -3.89 3.53
CA GLU A 144 -10.70 -5.25 3.02
C GLU A 144 -10.17 -5.22 1.59
N GLU A 145 -10.61 -4.25 0.79
CA GLU A 145 -10.17 -4.08 -0.59
C GLU A 145 -9.99 -2.59 -0.90
N LEU A 146 -8.88 -2.25 -1.57
CA LEU A 146 -8.62 -0.94 -2.14
C LEU A 146 -8.23 -1.11 -3.60
N ILE A 147 -9.02 -0.52 -4.49
CA ILE A 147 -8.74 -0.46 -5.93
C ILE A 147 -8.42 0.99 -6.29
N LEU A 148 -7.28 1.21 -6.93
CA LEU A 148 -6.88 2.49 -7.49
C LEU A 148 -6.88 2.37 -9.01
N GLU A 149 -7.64 3.21 -9.70
CA GLU A 149 -7.64 3.29 -11.16
C GLU A 149 -6.95 4.59 -11.56
N ASN A 150 -5.94 4.48 -12.42
CA ASN A 150 -5.14 5.60 -12.86
C ASN A 150 -5.62 6.12 -14.22
N LEU A 151 -5.28 7.37 -14.54
CA LEU A 151 -5.68 8.04 -15.79
C LEU A 151 -5.15 7.33 -17.05
N ASN A 152 -4.06 6.57 -16.94
CA ASN A 152 -3.49 5.76 -18.01
C ASN A 152 -4.16 4.38 -18.18
N GLY A 153 -5.20 4.08 -17.41
CA GLY A 153 -5.91 2.80 -17.42
C GLY A 153 -5.28 1.72 -16.54
N ASN A 154 -4.11 1.97 -15.93
CA ASN A 154 -3.54 1.02 -14.97
C ASN A 154 -4.44 0.93 -13.73
N THR A 155 -4.51 -0.27 -13.17
CA THR A 155 -5.27 -0.51 -11.94
C THR A 155 -4.41 -1.23 -10.93
N THR A 156 -4.45 -0.78 -9.67
CA THR A 156 -3.85 -1.49 -8.54
C THR A 156 -4.96 -1.89 -7.59
N LYS A 157 -5.17 -3.19 -7.39
CA LYS A 157 -6.07 -3.75 -6.38
C LYS A 157 -5.25 -4.33 -5.25
N ILE A 158 -5.62 -4.01 -4.02
CA ILE A 158 -5.03 -4.54 -2.78
C ILE A 158 -6.15 -5.15 -1.97
N THR A 159 -6.03 -6.44 -1.66
CA THR A 159 -6.90 -7.14 -0.71
C THR A 159 -6.13 -7.36 0.58
N LEU A 160 -6.68 -6.92 1.72
CA LEU A 160 -6.05 -6.97 3.03
C LEU A 160 -6.70 -8.02 3.93
N GLN A 161 -5.87 -8.78 4.64
CA GLN A 161 -6.27 -9.79 5.59
C GLN A 161 -5.40 -9.72 6.87
N ASN A 162 -5.81 -10.41 7.93
CA ASN A 162 -5.08 -10.47 9.20
C ASN A 162 -4.72 -9.09 9.78
N GLN A 163 -5.66 -8.15 9.65
CA GLN A 163 -5.42 -6.75 9.96
C GLN A 163 -5.38 -6.49 11.47
N THR A 164 -4.37 -5.76 11.92
CA THR A 164 -4.25 -5.25 13.28
C THR A 164 -4.01 -3.74 13.25
N LEU A 165 -4.84 -2.99 13.99
CA LEU A 165 -4.72 -1.54 14.10
C LEU A 165 -4.20 -1.14 15.49
N GLY A 166 -3.32 -0.15 15.54
CA GLY A 166 -2.88 0.49 16.79
C GLY A 166 -1.90 -0.33 17.64
N ALA A 167 -1.44 -1.49 17.18
CA ALA A 167 -0.40 -2.28 17.86
C ALA A 167 0.92 -1.51 17.94
N LYS A 168 1.63 -1.63 19.06
CA LYS A 168 2.98 -1.05 19.18
C LYS A 168 3.96 -1.82 18.30
N LEU A 169 4.50 -1.16 17.28
CA LEU A 169 5.48 -1.74 16.37
C LEU A 169 6.90 -1.28 16.78
N PRO A 170 7.86 -2.20 16.98
CA PRO A 170 9.24 -1.82 17.26
C PRO A 170 9.86 -1.03 16.12
N GLY A 171 10.59 0.05 16.44
CA GLY A 171 11.26 0.90 15.46
C GLY A 171 12.26 0.15 14.56
N ALA A 172 12.85 -0.93 15.05
CA ALA A 172 13.76 -1.79 14.29
C ALA A 172 13.12 -2.41 13.04
N LEU A 173 11.78 -2.56 13.00
CA LEU A 173 11.07 -3.03 11.81
C LEU A 173 11.20 -2.06 10.62
N PHE A 174 11.42 -0.78 10.89
CA PHE A 174 11.47 0.29 9.90
C PHE A 174 12.89 0.69 9.52
N GLN A 175 13.87 -0.10 9.98
CA GLN A 175 15.26 0.05 9.58
C GLN A 175 15.58 -1.01 8.52
N PHE A 176 16.23 -0.58 7.44
CA PHE A 176 16.72 -1.48 6.41
C PHE A 176 18.25 -1.51 6.42
N LYS A 177 18.80 -2.72 6.56
CA LYS A 177 20.23 -2.97 6.42
C LYS A 177 20.43 -3.80 5.16
N ALA A 178 21.03 -3.18 4.15
CA ALA A 178 21.37 -3.85 2.91
C ALA A 178 22.32 -5.02 3.17
N PRO A 179 22.09 -6.20 2.59
CA PRO A 179 23.04 -7.30 2.65
C PRO A 179 24.41 -6.91 2.05
N PRO A 180 25.53 -7.52 2.50
CA PRO A 180 26.85 -7.26 1.93
C PRO A 180 26.89 -7.48 0.41
N GLY A 181 27.51 -6.55 -0.32
CA GLY A 181 27.61 -6.62 -1.78
C GLY A 181 26.36 -6.15 -2.54
N THR A 182 25.39 -5.55 -1.85
CA THR A 182 24.25 -4.86 -2.47
C THR A 182 24.69 -3.56 -3.11
N GLU A 183 24.27 -3.33 -4.36
CA GLU A 183 24.50 -2.06 -5.07
C GLU A 183 23.53 -1.00 -4.53
N VAL A 184 24.05 0.19 -4.19
CA VAL A 184 23.24 1.29 -3.66
C VAL A 184 23.19 2.42 -4.67
N VAL A 185 21.99 2.71 -5.15
CA VAL A 185 21.69 3.84 -6.04
C VAL A 185 20.94 4.90 -5.24
N LYS A 186 21.45 6.13 -5.23
CA LYS A 186 20.85 7.26 -4.52
C LYS A 186 20.35 8.29 -5.51
N ASN A 187 19.07 8.65 -5.41
CA ASN A 187 18.45 9.74 -6.17
C ASN A 187 17.82 10.78 -5.24
#